data_AF-A0A2I1GFA0-F1
#
_entry.id   AF-A0A2I1GFA0-F1
#
_cell.length_a   1.000
_cell.length_b   1.000
_cell.length_c   1.000
_cell.angle_alpha   90.00
_cell.angle_beta   90.00
_cell.angle_gamma   90.00
#
_symmetry.space_group_name_H-M   'P 1'
#
loop_
_entity.id
_entity.type
_entity.pdbx_description
1 polymer ?
#
loop_
_entity_poly.entity_id
_entity_poly.type
_entity_poly.pdbx_seq_one_letter_code
_entity_poly.pdbx_strand_id
1 'polypeptide(L)'
;MSNKQTQMINTYCIRKGLIRKANLNYNIQKYISKNPNSILKKSTPETWFFEVIHIDYLDEALEEIFEVVQECKENDERIEEEKVKFILKPSLGNKGAEIKIFYSIEQLRNVFEGNKTLDDKEDHEEDEDEEKEVEVEEAEVEIEEVDDDDDESMFHIREWVIQRYISNPLLINNRKFHIRSYILAISNLRVFLYKEMLALFALNSYSPTDINNSLSHLTNTCLQVNENSFKESNQVKLFWDLSSEEGINENDLEIIFDQIKLILNDCFESVSNEVIQFMPLENAFELFGFDFLVDQHKNVYFLEANSFPDFKQTGDRLSHVISSLFEGTIKLAVAPFFKDEKISSDNEDSNFCLIFNKYNKYKK
;
A
#
# COMPACT_ATOMS: atom_id res chain seq x y z
N MET A 1 -10.50 16.33 -19.53
CA MET A 1 -10.60 15.58 -20.81
C MET A 1 -10.81 16.46 -22.04
N SER A 2 -11.43 17.65 -21.91
CA SER A 2 -11.73 18.55 -23.03
C SER A 2 -10.53 19.35 -23.59
N ASN A 3 -9.53 19.67 -22.75
CA ASN A 3 -8.43 20.59 -23.09
C ASN A 3 -7.04 19.93 -23.07
N LYS A 4 -6.87 18.84 -23.84
CA LYS A 4 -5.66 18.00 -23.76
C LYS A 4 -4.35 18.69 -24.17
N GLN A 5 -4.41 19.72 -25.00
CA GLN A 5 -3.23 20.44 -25.49
C GLN A 5 -2.84 21.63 -24.60
N THR A 6 -3.73 22.09 -23.73
CA THR A 6 -3.53 23.32 -22.95
C THR A 6 -3.52 23.11 -21.45
N GLN A 7 -3.91 21.93 -20.97
CA GLN A 7 -3.94 21.59 -19.55
C GLN A 7 -3.26 20.26 -19.31
N MET A 8 -2.35 20.23 -18.33
CA MET A 8 -1.72 19.02 -17.82
C MET A 8 -2.18 18.77 -16.37
N ILE A 9 -2.45 17.52 -16.03
CA ILE A 9 -2.85 17.12 -14.68
C ILE A 9 -1.85 16.11 -14.09
N ASN A 10 -1.66 16.13 -12.77
CA ASN A 10 -0.73 15.25 -12.05
C ASN A 10 -1.41 13.98 -11.49
N THR A 11 -2.55 13.57 -12.07
CA THR A 11 -3.23 12.32 -11.72
C THR A 11 -4.04 11.75 -12.89
N TYR A 12 -4.19 10.43 -12.97
CA TYR A 12 -5.12 9.76 -13.87
C TYR A 12 -6.52 9.66 -13.26
N CYS A 13 -7.57 9.91 -14.04
CA CYS A 13 -8.93 9.89 -13.52
C CYS A 13 -9.39 8.51 -13.05
N ILE A 14 -9.03 7.46 -13.79
CA ILE A 14 -9.36 6.07 -13.45
C ILE A 14 -8.05 5.33 -13.20
N ARG A 15 -7.83 4.94 -11.94
CA ARG A 15 -6.61 4.26 -11.48
C ARG A 15 -6.85 3.26 -10.35
N LYS A 16 -8.12 2.99 -10.02
CA LYS A 16 -8.52 2.07 -8.93
C LYS A 16 -7.94 0.67 -9.10
N GLY A 17 -7.68 0.27 -10.34
CA GLY A 17 -7.06 -1.01 -10.69
C GLY A 17 -5.65 -1.22 -10.13
N LEU A 18 -4.96 -0.15 -9.72
CA LEU A 18 -3.67 -0.23 -9.04
C LEU A 18 -3.78 0.10 -7.55
N ILE A 19 -4.53 1.15 -7.20
CA ILE A 19 -4.46 1.74 -5.85
C ILE A 19 -5.44 1.12 -4.85
N ARG A 20 -6.45 0.37 -5.30
CA ARG A 20 -7.38 -0.35 -4.42
C ARG A 20 -7.01 -1.82 -4.37
N LYS A 21 -6.84 -2.36 -3.16
CA LYS A 21 -6.33 -3.73 -2.94
C LYS A 21 -7.16 -4.80 -3.66
N ALA A 22 -8.49 -4.73 -3.57
CA ALA A 22 -9.41 -5.64 -4.26
C ALA A 22 -9.27 -5.61 -5.78
N ASN A 23 -9.32 -4.41 -6.36
CA ASN A 23 -9.20 -4.24 -7.80
C ASN A 23 -7.80 -4.65 -8.30
N LEU A 24 -6.76 -4.32 -7.55
CA LEU A 24 -5.39 -4.71 -7.84
C LEU A 24 -5.23 -6.23 -7.88
N ASN A 25 -5.66 -6.94 -6.83
CA ASN A 25 -5.58 -8.40 -6.81
C ASN A 25 -6.40 -9.01 -7.96
N TYR A 26 -7.61 -8.54 -8.21
CA TYR A 26 -8.43 -9.01 -9.33
C TYR A 26 -7.70 -8.88 -10.68
N ASN A 27 -7.09 -7.73 -10.95
CA ASN A 27 -6.36 -7.51 -12.21
C ASN A 27 -5.11 -8.41 -12.31
N ILE A 28 -4.38 -8.59 -11.21
CA ILE A 28 -3.21 -9.45 -11.15
C ILE A 28 -3.59 -10.91 -11.40
N GLN A 29 -4.62 -11.44 -10.73
CA GLN A 29 -5.08 -12.82 -10.93
C GLN A 29 -5.60 -13.05 -12.36
N LYS A 30 -6.35 -12.08 -12.90
CA LYS A 30 -6.80 -12.10 -14.30
C LYS A 30 -5.60 -12.13 -15.26
N TYR A 31 -4.55 -11.34 -15.00
CA TYR A 31 -3.34 -11.31 -15.81
C TYR A 31 -2.55 -12.61 -15.72
N ILE A 32 -2.35 -13.16 -14.52
CA ILE A 32 -1.65 -14.44 -14.28
C ILE A 32 -2.37 -15.58 -14.99
N SER A 33 -3.72 -15.60 -15.01
CA SER A 33 -4.49 -16.63 -15.72
C SER A 33 -4.18 -16.71 -17.23
N LYS A 34 -3.80 -15.56 -17.82
CA LYS A 34 -3.42 -15.45 -19.24
C LYS A 34 -1.91 -15.54 -19.44
N ASN A 35 -1.12 -15.23 -18.41
CA ASN A 35 0.34 -15.19 -18.42
C ASN A 35 0.89 -16.03 -17.26
N PRO A 36 0.78 -17.37 -17.31
CA PRO A 36 1.13 -18.24 -16.19
C PRO A 36 2.62 -18.21 -15.80
N ASN A 37 3.47 -17.68 -16.68
CA ASN A 37 4.91 -17.51 -16.47
C ASN A 37 5.29 -16.12 -15.91
N SER A 38 4.32 -15.24 -15.68
CA SER A 38 4.55 -13.91 -15.09
C SER A 38 5.21 -14.03 -13.72
N ILE A 39 6.09 -13.08 -13.41
CA ILE A 39 6.73 -13.00 -12.08
C ILE A 39 5.69 -12.73 -10.99
N LEU A 40 4.57 -12.08 -11.31
CA LEU A 40 3.49 -11.74 -10.37
C LEU A 40 2.95 -12.98 -9.65
N LYS A 41 2.91 -14.13 -10.33
CA LYS A 41 2.46 -15.39 -9.71
C LYS A 41 3.24 -15.77 -8.44
N LYS A 42 4.51 -15.39 -8.34
CA LYS A 42 5.38 -15.69 -7.19
C LYS A 42 5.65 -14.48 -6.30
N SER A 43 5.48 -13.28 -6.84
CA SER A 43 5.84 -12.01 -6.20
C SER A 43 4.64 -11.25 -5.64
N THR A 44 3.45 -11.85 -5.63
CA THR A 44 2.28 -11.28 -4.95
C THR A 44 1.75 -12.28 -3.93
N PRO A 45 1.65 -11.90 -2.64
CA PRO A 45 1.07 -12.79 -1.64
C PRO A 45 -0.38 -13.13 -2.00
N GLU A 46 -0.77 -14.39 -1.76
CA GLU A 46 -2.16 -14.80 -1.93
C GLU A 46 -3.08 -13.95 -1.07
N THR A 47 -4.19 -13.52 -1.65
CA THR A 47 -5.06 -12.50 -1.07
C THR A 47 -6.51 -12.89 -1.30
N TRP A 48 -7.30 -12.84 -0.24
CA TRP A 48 -8.73 -13.13 -0.17
C TRP A 48 -9.49 -11.88 0.25
N PHE A 49 -10.74 -11.78 -0.20
CA PHE A 49 -11.65 -10.69 0.10
C PHE A 49 -12.93 -11.31 0.63
N PHE A 50 -13.49 -10.71 1.67
CA PHE A 50 -14.76 -11.13 2.24
C PHE A 50 -15.43 -9.92 2.90
N GLU A 51 -16.74 -10.02 3.04
CA GLU A 51 -17.55 -8.96 3.65
C GLU A 51 -18.12 -9.39 4.99
N VAL A 52 -17.98 -8.53 6.01
CA VAL A 52 -18.59 -8.74 7.32
C VAL A 52 -19.52 -7.57 7.58
N ILE A 53 -20.83 -7.81 7.39
CA ILE A 53 -21.87 -6.77 7.58
C ILE A 53 -22.16 -6.58 9.08
N HIS A 54 -22.18 -7.69 9.82
CA HIS A 54 -22.37 -7.71 11.26
C HIS A 54 -21.66 -8.94 11.83
N ILE A 55 -21.19 -8.86 13.07
CA ILE A 55 -20.41 -9.94 13.70
C ILE A 55 -21.19 -11.26 13.82
N ASP A 56 -22.51 -11.19 13.99
CA ASP A 56 -23.37 -12.37 14.05
C ASP A 56 -23.37 -13.16 12.73
N TYR A 57 -22.95 -12.52 11.62
CA TYR A 57 -22.79 -13.14 10.30
C TYR A 57 -21.34 -13.50 9.96
N LEU A 58 -20.43 -13.44 10.94
CA LEU A 58 -19.02 -13.74 10.69
C LEU A 58 -18.84 -15.17 10.23
N ASP A 59 -19.58 -16.14 10.78
CA ASP A 59 -19.45 -17.54 10.40
C ASP A 59 -19.86 -17.80 8.95
N GLU A 60 -20.92 -17.15 8.45
CA GLU A 60 -21.27 -17.19 7.02
C GLU A 60 -20.18 -16.54 6.15
N ALA A 61 -19.61 -15.42 6.60
CA ALA A 61 -18.54 -14.73 5.88
C ALA A 61 -17.25 -15.57 5.82
N LEU A 62 -16.97 -16.37 6.85
CA LEU A 62 -15.84 -17.31 6.87
C LEU A 62 -15.98 -18.43 5.83
N GLU A 63 -17.20 -18.76 5.37
CA GLU A 63 -17.39 -19.74 4.29
C GLU A 63 -16.82 -19.25 2.95
N GLU A 64 -16.76 -17.93 2.73
CA GLU A 64 -16.18 -17.33 1.51
C GLU A 64 -14.64 -17.47 1.45
N ILE A 65 -14.00 -17.69 2.60
CA ILE A 65 -12.54 -17.81 2.75
C ILE A 65 -12.14 -19.19 3.26
N PHE A 66 -12.78 -20.23 2.70
CA PHE A 66 -12.57 -21.62 3.10
C PHE A 66 -11.09 -22.03 3.14
N GLU A 67 -10.25 -21.60 2.20
CA GLU A 67 -8.82 -21.94 2.22
C GLU A 67 -8.11 -21.39 3.46
N VAL A 68 -8.42 -20.15 3.86
CA VAL A 68 -7.85 -19.51 5.06
C VAL A 68 -8.30 -20.26 6.31
N VAL A 69 -9.59 -20.58 6.40
CA VAL A 69 -10.19 -21.33 7.52
C VAL A 69 -9.56 -22.71 7.64
N GLN A 70 -9.40 -23.41 6.52
CA GLN A 70 -8.80 -24.74 6.48
C GLN A 70 -7.34 -24.71 6.95
N GLU A 71 -6.55 -23.74 6.48
CA GLU A 71 -5.16 -23.59 6.91
C GLU A 71 -5.03 -23.20 8.38
N CYS A 72 -5.95 -22.39 8.90
CA CYS A 72 -5.99 -22.07 10.32
C CYS A 72 -6.27 -23.32 11.18
N LYS A 73 -7.09 -24.26 10.70
CA LYS A 73 -7.30 -25.56 11.39
C LYS A 73 -6.07 -26.44 11.31
N GLU A 74 -5.38 -26.47 10.18
CA GLU A 74 -4.14 -27.23 10.02
C GLU A 74 -2.99 -26.68 10.89
N ASN A 75 -3.02 -25.39 11.24
CA ASN A 75 -2.06 -24.79 12.15
C ASN A 75 -2.12 -25.37 13.58
N ASP A 76 -3.22 -26.01 13.99
CA ASP A 76 -3.33 -26.64 15.30
C ASP A 76 -2.38 -27.84 15.46
N GLU A 77 -2.00 -28.47 14.35
CA GLU A 77 -1.03 -29.57 14.30
C GLU A 77 0.41 -29.09 14.05
N ARG A 78 0.60 -27.81 13.70
CA ARG A 78 1.91 -27.22 13.41
C ARG A 78 2.55 -26.65 14.66
N ILE A 79 3.87 -26.75 14.74
CA ILE A 79 4.64 -26.01 15.74
C ILE A 79 4.57 -24.50 15.46
N GLU A 80 4.70 -23.67 16.49
CA GLU A 80 4.48 -22.21 16.45
C GLU A 80 5.26 -21.49 15.33
N GLU A 81 6.48 -21.95 15.07
CA GLU A 81 7.39 -21.40 14.05
C GLU A 81 6.95 -21.73 12.62
N GLU A 82 6.27 -22.86 12.44
CA GLU A 82 5.79 -23.37 11.14
C GLU A 82 4.34 -22.98 10.85
N LYS A 83 3.65 -22.37 11.82
CA LYS A 83 2.28 -21.88 11.61
C LYS A 83 2.25 -20.88 10.47
N VAL A 84 1.33 -21.12 9.55
CA VAL A 84 1.04 -20.21 8.46
C VAL A 84 0.24 -19.04 9.01
N LYS A 85 0.75 -17.84 8.77
CA LYS A 85 0.19 -16.60 9.29
C LYS A 85 -0.49 -15.83 8.17
N PHE A 86 -1.50 -15.08 8.54
CA PHE A 86 -2.27 -14.20 7.69
C PHE A 86 -2.25 -12.79 8.27
N ILE A 87 -2.43 -11.79 7.41
CA ILE A 87 -2.57 -10.40 7.80
C ILE A 87 -3.94 -9.90 7.32
N LEU A 88 -4.74 -9.43 8.27
CA LEU A 88 -6.03 -8.81 8.06
C LEU A 88 -5.85 -7.30 7.92
N LYS A 89 -6.44 -6.71 6.88
CA LYS A 89 -6.43 -5.28 6.61
C LYS A 89 -7.84 -4.84 6.21
N PRO A 90 -8.30 -3.64 6.62
CA PRO A 90 -9.50 -3.05 6.05
C PRO A 90 -9.29 -2.77 4.55
N SER A 91 -10.35 -2.92 3.73
CA SER A 91 -10.31 -2.57 2.29
C SER A 91 -10.20 -1.05 2.08
N LEU A 92 -10.79 -0.27 3.01
CA LEU A 92 -10.81 1.19 3.04
C LEU A 92 -10.07 1.66 4.30
N GLY A 93 -8.87 2.23 4.15
CA GLY A 93 -8.09 2.77 5.26
C GLY A 93 -6.60 2.79 4.96
N ASN A 94 -5.92 3.89 5.31
CA ASN A 94 -4.49 4.12 5.00
C ASN A 94 -3.60 4.20 6.24
N LYS A 95 -4.15 4.09 7.46
CA LYS A 95 -3.42 4.43 8.70
C LYS A 95 -2.80 3.23 9.44
N GLY A 96 -3.00 2.00 9.00
CA GLY A 96 -2.29 0.81 9.50
C GLY A 96 -2.59 0.38 10.95
N ALA A 97 -3.29 1.19 11.75
CA ALA A 97 -3.64 0.92 13.14
C ALA A 97 -4.57 -0.31 13.31
N GLU A 98 -5.35 -0.62 12.29
CA GLU A 98 -6.31 -1.75 12.25
C GLU A 98 -5.72 -3.05 11.67
N ILE A 99 -4.43 -3.05 11.31
CA ILE A 99 -3.80 -4.23 10.71
C ILE A 99 -3.49 -5.25 11.80
N LYS A 100 -4.06 -6.45 11.67
CA LYS A 100 -3.84 -7.56 12.61
C LYS A 100 -3.22 -8.75 11.91
N ILE A 101 -2.32 -9.44 12.60
CA ILE A 101 -1.77 -10.72 12.16
C ILE A 101 -2.48 -11.83 12.94
N PHE A 102 -2.84 -12.92 12.28
CA PHE A 102 -3.48 -14.07 12.92
C PHE A 102 -3.04 -15.38 12.26
N TYR A 103 -3.24 -16.49 12.96
CA TYR A 103 -3.00 -17.84 12.44
C TYR A 103 -4.06 -18.84 12.92
N SER A 104 -5.01 -18.43 13.75
CA SER A 104 -6.15 -19.25 14.17
C SER A 104 -7.48 -18.53 13.93
N ILE A 105 -8.55 -19.31 13.81
CA ILE A 105 -9.92 -18.78 13.65
C ILE A 105 -10.34 -18.02 14.91
N GLU A 106 -9.95 -18.51 16.09
CA GLU A 106 -10.23 -17.84 17.37
C GLU A 106 -9.61 -16.45 17.42
N GLN A 107 -8.36 -16.29 16.98
CA GLN A 107 -7.73 -14.98 16.88
C GLN A 107 -8.48 -14.06 15.93
N LEU A 108 -8.90 -14.56 14.77
CA LEU A 108 -9.68 -13.77 13.81
C LEU A 108 -11.01 -13.32 14.41
N ARG A 109 -11.75 -14.22 15.08
CA ARG A 109 -13.00 -13.88 15.79
C ARG A 109 -12.77 -12.82 16.86
N ASN A 110 -11.72 -12.96 17.67
CA ASN A 110 -11.38 -11.98 18.70
C ASN A 110 -11.10 -10.57 18.12
N VAL A 111 -10.59 -10.46 16.88
CA VAL A 111 -10.43 -9.15 16.23
C VAL A 111 -11.80 -8.49 16.00
N PHE A 112 -12.79 -9.24 15.54
CA PHE A 112 -14.14 -8.72 15.30
C PHE A 112 -14.94 -8.53 16.60
N GLU A 113 -14.79 -9.41 17.59
CA GLU A 113 -15.48 -9.32 18.89
C GLU A 113 -14.92 -8.19 19.76
N GLY A 114 -13.60 -7.96 19.72
CA GLY A 114 -12.97 -6.84 20.45
C GLY A 114 -13.50 -5.48 20.02
N ASN A 115 -13.84 -5.34 18.73
CA ASN A 115 -14.48 -4.15 18.19
C ASN A 115 -15.87 -3.92 18.79
N LYS A 116 -16.64 -4.99 19.03
CA LYS A 116 -17.99 -4.93 19.62
C LYS A 116 -18.02 -4.29 21.03
N THR A 117 -16.98 -4.52 21.84
CA THR A 117 -16.93 -4.01 23.23
C THR A 117 -16.54 -2.53 23.37
N LEU A 118 -16.11 -1.88 22.29
CA LEU A 118 -15.98 -0.43 22.23
C LEU A 118 -17.36 0.20 21.98
N ASP A 119 -18.17 -0.41 21.12
CA ASP A 119 -19.52 0.04 20.75
C ASP A 119 -20.53 0.02 21.93
N ASP A 120 -20.54 -1.05 22.76
CA ASP A 120 -21.50 -1.17 23.89
C ASP A 120 -21.26 -0.15 25.04
N LYS A 121 -20.20 0.65 25.00
CA LYS A 121 -19.91 1.68 26.02
C LYS A 121 -20.37 3.07 25.63
N GLU A 122 -20.62 3.33 24.34
CA GLU A 122 -21.09 4.64 23.86
C GLU A 122 -22.63 4.69 23.75
N ASP A 123 -23.29 3.54 23.61
CA ASP A 123 -24.77 3.44 23.58
C ASP A 123 -25.47 3.52 24.97
N HIS A 124 -24.76 3.96 26.02
CA HIS A 124 -25.31 4.05 27.38
C HIS A 124 -25.29 5.46 28.01
N GLU A 125 -25.03 6.51 27.24
CA GLU A 125 -25.31 7.89 27.64
C GLU A 125 -26.56 8.44 26.92
N GLU A 126 -27.71 7.78 27.08
CA GLU A 126 -29.01 8.41 26.81
C GLU A 126 -29.55 9.08 28.09
N ASP A 127 -29.30 10.39 28.17
CA ASP A 127 -30.21 11.46 28.58
C ASP A 127 -31.35 11.11 29.57
N GLU A 128 -31.10 11.32 30.88
CA GLU A 128 -32.14 11.84 31.76
C GLU A 128 -32.05 13.37 31.73
N ASP A 129 -32.87 14.05 30.92
CA ASP A 129 -33.28 15.41 31.27
C ASP A 129 -34.66 15.83 30.74
N GLU A 130 -35.35 16.54 31.62
CA GLU A 130 -36.77 16.82 31.72
C GLU A 130 -37.39 17.65 30.58
N GLU A 131 -38.65 17.35 30.28
CA GLU A 131 -39.57 18.14 29.45
C GLU A 131 -39.62 19.63 29.87
N LYS A 132 -39.21 20.54 28.97
CA LYS A 132 -39.66 21.95 28.99
C LYS A 132 -39.97 22.46 27.58
N GLU A 133 -41.25 22.78 27.38
CA GLU A 133 -41.77 23.57 26.26
C GLU A 133 -41.15 24.98 26.25
N VAL A 134 -40.62 25.44 25.10
CA VAL A 134 -40.47 26.87 24.78
C VAL A 134 -40.74 27.12 23.29
N GLU A 135 -41.47 28.20 23.06
CA GLU A 135 -42.00 28.73 21.80
C GLU A 135 -40.94 29.15 20.76
N VAL A 136 -41.40 29.21 19.51
CA VAL A 136 -40.67 29.60 18.30
C VAL A 136 -40.45 31.12 18.25
N GLU A 137 -39.19 31.57 18.13
CA GLU A 137 -38.85 32.88 17.54
C GLU A 137 -37.69 32.73 16.52
N GLU A 138 -37.86 33.37 15.36
CA GLU A 138 -36.93 33.40 14.23
C GLU A 138 -35.77 34.37 14.48
N ALA A 139 -34.51 33.95 14.27
CA ALA A 139 -33.43 34.85 13.84
C ALA A 139 -32.17 34.10 13.35
N GLU A 140 -31.75 34.47 12.13
CA GLU A 140 -30.39 34.57 11.56
C GLU A 140 -29.42 33.36 11.58
N VAL A 141 -29.11 32.88 10.38
CA VAL A 141 -28.05 31.89 10.08
C VAL A 141 -26.70 32.62 9.97
N GLU A 142 -25.84 32.45 10.98
CA GLU A 142 -24.39 32.55 10.82
C GLU A 142 -23.84 31.12 10.67
N ILE A 143 -23.12 30.88 9.56
CA ILE A 143 -22.41 29.62 9.31
C ILE A 143 -21.04 29.76 9.98
N GLU A 144 -20.90 29.26 11.20
CA GLU A 144 -19.58 28.95 11.78
C GLU A 144 -19.16 27.53 11.38
N GLU A 145 -17.86 27.39 11.10
CA GLU A 145 -17.20 26.19 10.60
C GLU A 145 -17.33 25.03 11.61
N VAL A 146 -17.86 23.89 11.17
CA VAL A 146 -17.90 22.65 11.97
C VAL A 146 -16.57 21.93 11.76
N ASP A 147 -15.81 21.77 12.86
CA ASP A 147 -14.70 20.84 12.98
C ASP A 147 -15.25 19.40 12.81
N ASP A 148 -14.73 18.66 11.82
CA ASP A 148 -15.08 17.24 11.59
C ASP A 148 -14.48 16.37 12.72
N ASP A 149 -15.34 15.94 13.64
CA ASP A 149 -15.06 14.87 14.60
C ASP A 149 -14.87 13.52 13.87
N ASP A 150 -13.68 12.93 14.06
CA ASP A 150 -13.10 11.80 13.28
C ASP A 150 -13.53 10.40 13.82
N ASP A 151 -14.57 10.30 14.66
CA ASP A 151 -14.90 9.05 15.41
C ASP A 151 -16.09 8.21 14.86
N GLU A 152 -16.92 8.72 13.93
CA GLU A 152 -18.04 7.95 13.34
C GLU A 152 -17.63 6.86 12.31
N SER A 153 -16.33 6.67 12.04
CA SER A 153 -15.88 5.96 10.84
C SER A 153 -15.87 4.42 10.90
N MET A 154 -16.09 3.82 12.07
CA MET A 154 -15.93 2.37 12.26
C MET A 154 -17.14 1.54 11.77
N PHE A 155 -18.33 2.14 11.65
CA PHE A 155 -19.58 1.51 11.18
C PHE A 155 -19.65 1.22 9.67
N HIS A 156 -18.61 1.51 8.89
CA HIS A 156 -18.68 1.46 7.42
C HIS A 156 -17.64 0.57 6.72
N ILE A 157 -16.75 -0.11 7.45
CA ILE A 157 -15.79 -1.05 6.83
C ILE A 157 -16.45 -2.42 6.66
N ARG A 158 -17.18 -2.58 5.55
CA ARG A 158 -17.82 -3.87 5.19
C ARG A 158 -16.85 -4.84 4.54
N GLU A 159 -15.85 -4.34 3.83
CA GLU A 159 -14.92 -5.16 3.04
C GLU A 159 -13.58 -5.32 3.76
N TRP A 160 -13.14 -6.58 3.89
CA TRP A 160 -11.87 -6.93 4.51
C TRP A 160 -10.96 -7.65 3.52
N VAL A 161 -9.66 -7.47 3.72
CA VAL A 161 -8.61 -8.10 2.93
C VAL A 161 -7.78 -8.99 3.85
N ILE A 162 -7.77 -10.29 3.55
CA ILE A 162 -6.85 -11.23 4.16
C ILE A 162 -5.74 -11.50 3.16
N GLN A 163 -4.50 -11.42 3.61
CA GLN A 163 -3.35 -11.70 2.79
C GLN A 163 -2.40 -12.68 3.49
N ARG A 164 -1.78 -13.57 2.73
CA ARG A 164 -0.71 -14.45 3.22
C ARG A 164 0.40 -13.60 3.84
N TYR A 165 0.73 -13.84 5.12
CA TYR A 165 1.77 -13.09 5.80
C TYR A 165 3.16 -13.65 5.48
N ILE A 166 4.06 -12.79 5.01
CA ILE A 166 5.46 -13.15 4.74
C ILE A 166 6.20 -13.22 6.09
N SER A 167 6.29 -14.45 6.62
CA SER A 167 6.80 -14.74 7.97
C SER A 167 8.34 -14.80 8.05
N ASN A 168 9.02 -14.91 6.91
CA ASN A 168 10.48 -14.98 6.83
C ASN A 168 11.06 -13.81 6.00
N PRO A 169 10.85 -12.55 6.43
CA PRO A 169 11.40 -11.39 5.73
C PRO A 169 12.92 -11.37 5.81
N LEU A 170 13.57 -10.71 4.84
CA LEU A 170 14.96 -10.30 4.98
C LEU A 170 15.06 -9.34 6.17
N LEU A 171 15.93 -9.67 7.12
CA LEU A 171 16.16 -8.85 8.30
C LEU A 171 17.52 -8.17 8.20
N ILE A 172 17.58 -6.92 8.63
CA ILE A 172 18.82 -6.19 8.82
C ILE A 172 18.84 -5.70 10.27
N ASN A 173 19.92 -6.03 10.99
CA ASN A 173 19.99 -5.76 12.43
C ASN A 173 18.76 -6.30 13.19
N ASN A 174 18.30 -7.50 12.80
CA ASN A 174 17.08 -8.16 13.29
C ASN A 174 15.78 -7.37 13.10
N ARG A 175 15.74 -6.33 12.27
CA ARG A 175 14.53 -5.54 12.03
C ARG A 175 13.98 -5.81 10.63
N LYS A 176 12.66 -5.93 10.56
CA LYS A 176 11.91 -6.02 9.30
C LYS A 176 11.93 -4.66 8.61
N PHE A 177 11.95 -4.63 7.29
CA PHE A 177 11.81 -3.39 6.51
C PHE A 177 11.02 -3.64 5.23
N HIS A 178 10.38 -2.60 4.69
CA HIS A 178 9.85 -2.62 3.33
C HIS A 178 10.62 -1.61 2.46
N ILE A 179 10.60 -1.83 1.15
CA ILE A 179 11.17 -0.92 0.17
C ILE A 179 10.05 -0.09 -0.43
N ARG A 180 10.17 1.23 -0.32
CA ARG A 180 9.33 2.21 -1.02
C ARG A 180 10.04 2.65 -2.29
N SER A 181 9.42 2.37 -3.42
CA SER A 181 9.86 2.83 -4.74
C SER A 181 8.94 3.94 -5.26
N TYR A 182 9.51 4.95 -5.92
CA TYR A 182 8.73 6.01 -6.57
C TYR A 182 8.60 5.74 -8.08
N ILE A 183 7.37 5.75 -8.56
CA ILE A 183 7.05 5.46 -9.96
C ILE A 183 6.41 6.69 -10.59
N LEU A 184 6.93 7.12 -11.73
CA LEU A 184 6.34 8.18 -12.55
C LEU A 184 5.70 7.57 -13.80
N ALA A 185 4.37 7.64 -13.91
CA ALA A 185 3.65 7.24 -15.11
C ALA A 185 3.22 8.46 -15.90
N ILE A 186 3.56 8.54 -17.18
CA ILE A 186 3.37 9.72 -18.04
C ILE A 186 2.51 9.39 -19.27
N SER A 187 1.57 10.27 -19.57
CA SER A 187 0.70 10.27 -20.73
C SER A 187 -0.05 8.94 -20.89
N ASN A 188 -0.02 8.38 -22.10
CA ASN A 188 -0.62 7.10 -22.45
C ASN A 188 0.23 5.90 -21.97
N LEU A 189 0.72 5.95 -20.73
CA LEU A 189 1.40 4.89 -19.99
C LEU A 189 2.83 4.57 -20.44
N ARG A 190 3.70 5.57 -20.33
CA ARG A 190 5.15 5.35 -20.13
C ARG A 190 5.45 5.40 -18.65
N VAL A 191 6.05 4.35 -18.11
CA VAL A 191 6.26 4.19 -16.68
C VAL A 191 7.75 4.16 -16.40
N PHE A 192 8.17 5.03 -15.49
CA PHE A 192 9.54 5.18 -15.07
C PHE A 192 9.66 4.84 -13.58
N LEU A 193 10.63 4.01 -13.23
CA LEU A 193 11.06 3.75 -11.86
C LEU A 193 12.15 4.76 -11.49
N TYR A 194 11.95 5.50 -10.40
CA TYR A 194 13.00 6.32 -9.81
C TYR A 194 14.01 5.42 -9.09
N LYS A 195 15.29 5.60 -9.38
CA LYS A 195 16.38 4.75 -8.89
C LYS A 195 16.54 4.86 -7.38
N GLU A 196 16.45 6.05 -6.81
CA GLU A 196 16.54 6.22 -5.35
C GLU A 196 15.26 5.71 -4.69
N MET A 197 15.40 4.66 -3.89
CA MET A 197 14.32 4.01 -3.15
C MET A 197 14.61 4.08 -1.66
N LEU A 198 13.58 4.03 -0.84
CA LEU A 198 13.72 4.06 0.62
C LEU A 198 13.56 2.65 1.19
N ALA A 199 14.39 2.30 2.17
CA ALA A 199 14.18 1.18 3.07
C ALA A 199 13.61 1.71 4.39
N LEU A 200 12.38 1.30 4.70
CA LEU A 200 11.59 1.74 5.85
C LEU A 200 11.53 0.61 6.86
N PHE A 201 12.21 0.77 7.99
CA PHE A 201 12.39 -0.25 9.03
C PHE A 201 11.28 -0.20 10.08
N ALA A 202 10.99 -1.37 10.62
CA ALA A 202 10.24 -1.53 11.86
C ALA A 202 11.05 -0.95 13.04
N LEU A 203 10.35 -0.51 14.08
CA LEU A 203 10.98 0.07 15.25
C LEU A 203 11.69 -1.01 16.08
N ASN A 204 10.98 -2.11 16.33
CA ASN A 204 11.42 -3.20 17.18
C ASN A 204 12.06 -4.33 16.35
N SER A 205 12.89 -5.14 17.02
CA SER A 205 13.41 -6.38 16.45
C SER A 205 12.26 -7.32 16.10
N TYR A 206 12.34 -7.91 14.91
CA TYR A 206 11.40 -8.88 14.39
C TYR A 206 11.42 -10.16 15.22
N SER A 207 10.23 -10.60 15.61
CA SER A 207 10.02 -11.90 16.25
C SER A 207 8.87 -12.59 15.54
N PRO A 208 9.08 -13.75 14.88
CA PRO A 208 8.01 -14.44 14.16
C PRO A 208 6.93 -15.02 15.09
N THR A 209 7.19 -15.11 16.39
CA THR A 209 6.27 -15.65 17.39
C THR A 209 5.47 -14.56 18.12
N ASP A 210 5.95 -13.32 18.15
CA ASP A 210 5.31 -12.19 18.85
C ASP A 210 4.42 -11.37 17.90
N ILE A 211 3.40 -12.01 17.32
CA ILE A 211 2.54 -11.43 16.28
C ILE A 211 1.75 -10.19 16.73
N ASN A 212 1.63 -9.97 18.04
CA ASN A 212 0.89 -8.86 18.64
C ASN A 212 1.74 -7.57 18.69
N ASN A 213 3.05 -7.66 18.51
CA ASN A 213 3.94 -6.51 18.51
C ASN A 213 3.94 -5.82 17.14
N SER A 214 2.94 -4.96 16.92
CA SER A 214 2.81 -4.22 15.65
C SER A 214 4.08 -3.45 15.27
N LEU A 215 4.85 -2.96 16.24
CA LEU A 215 6.09 -2.21 16.02
C LEU A 215 7.27 -3.06 15.51
N SER A 216 7.16 -4.39 15.55
CA SER A 216 8.13 -5.32 14.94
C SER A 216 7.68 -5.80 13.55
N HIS A 217 6.37 -5.84 13.32
CA HIS A 217 5.77 -6.43 12.12
C HIS A 217 5.32 -5.42 11.07
N LEU A 218 4.98 -4.20 11.49
CA LEU A 218 4.57 -3.08 10.64
C LEU A 218 5.71 -2.07 10.55
N THR A 219 5.98 -1.63 9.33
CA THR A 219 7.13 -0.80 8.97
C THR A 219 6.75 0.63 8.60
N ASN A 220 5.45 0.96 8.67
CA ASN A 220 4.96 2.31 8.40
C ASN A 220 5.46 3.27 9.48
N THR A 221 6.17 4.30 9.06
CA THR A 221 6.80 5.26 9.98
C THR A 221 5.77 6.07 10.75
N CYS A 222 4.60 6.37 10.18
CA CYS A 222 3.52 7.12 10.84
C CYS A 222 3.07 6.48 12.17
N LEU A 223 3.08 5.15 12.26
CA LEU A 223 2.73 4.42 13.49
C LEU A 223 3.82 4.48 14.56
N GLN A 224 5.04 4.86 14.17
CA GLN A 224 6.23 4.80 15.01
C GLN A 224 6.72 6.17 15.49
N VAL A 225 6.30 7.28 14.84
CA VAL A 225 6.85 8.63 15.10
C VAL A 225 6.64 9.08 16.54
N ASN A 226 5.54 8.66 17.17
CA ASN A 226 5.20 9.03 18.54
C ASN A 226 5.94 8.18 19.60
N GLU A 227 6.71 7.18 19.19
CA GLU A 227 7.47 6.33 20.11
C GLU A 227 8.78 7.00 20.52
N ASN A 228 9.08 6.98 21.82
CA ASN A 228 10.27 7.63 22.39
C ASN A 228 11.59 7.09 21.83
N SER A 229 11.60 5.85 21.32
CA SER A 229 12.79 5.20 20.75
C SER A 229 12.98 5.49 19.26
N PHE A 230 12.05 6.19 18.61
CA PHE A 230 12.11 6.51 17.18
C PHE A 230 13.30 7.41 16.86
N LYS A 231 14.08 7.03 15.84
CA LYS A 231 15.17 7.83 15.29
C LYS A 231 15.16 7.71 13.77
N GLU A 232 14.79 8.77 13.07
CA GLU A 232 14.66 8.78 11.60
C GLU A 232 15.82 8.07 10.88
N SER A 233 17.08 8.31 11.28
CA SER A 233 18.27 7.68 10.68
C SER A 233 18.30 6.14 10.79
N ASN A 234 17.62 5.57 11.79
CA ASN A 234 17.52 4.14 12.01
C ASN A 234 16.29 3.52 11.36
N GLN A 235 15.26 4.32 11.06
CA GLN A 235 14.00 3.89 10.49
C GLN A 235 13.92 4.11 8.97
N VAL A 236 14.62 5.10 8.43
CA VAL A 236 14.56 5.46 7.01
C VAL A 236 15.97 5.54 6.45
N LYS A 237 16.28 4.68 5.49
CA LYS A 237 17.58 4.61 4.81
C LYS A 237 17.39 4.59 3.29
N LEU A 238 18.41 4.99 2.55
CA LEU A 238 18.44 4.76 1.10
C LEU A 238 18.69 3.28 0.84
N PHE A 239 17.97 2.72 -0.14
CA PHE A 239 18.09 1.32 -0.53
C PHE A 239 19.53 0.96 -0.96
N TRP A 240 20.17 1.84 -1.73
CA TRP A 240 21.54 1.62 -2.22
C TRP A 240 22.59 1.73 -1.11
N ASP A 241 22.33 2.57 -0.11
CA ASP A 241 23.19 2.74 1.06
C ASP A 241 23.15 1.54 2.02
N LEU A 242 22.21 0.60 1.85
CA LEU A 242 22.20 -0.64 2.64
C LEU A 242 23.47 -1.48 2.42
N SER A 243 24.14 -1.31 1.28
CA SER A 243 25.40 -2.00 1.03
C SER A 243 26.55 -1.48 1.91
N SER A 244 26.68 -0.17 2.01
CA SER A 244 27.75 0.51 2.73
C SER A 244 27.46 0.69 4.23
N GLU A 245 26.20 0.93 4.60
CA GLU A 245 25.78 1.16 5.99
C GLU A 245 25.45 -0.13 6.74
N GLU A 246 24.89 -1.13 6.06
CA GLU A 246 24.34 -2.34 6.69
C GLU A 246 25.03 -3.64 6.25
N GLY A 247 25.97 -3.56 5.30
CA GLY A 247 26.78 -4.71 4.86
C GLY A 247 26.03 -5.70 3.95
N ILE A 248 24.93 -5.28 3.31
CA ILE A 248 24.26 -6.08 2.30
C ILE A 248 25.13 -6.14 1.03
N ASN A 249 25.21 -7.30 0.39
CA ASN A 249 25.96 -7.42 -0.86
C ASN A 249 25.31 -6.57 -1.96
N GLU A 250 26.09 -5.72 -2.64
CA GLU A 250 25.63 -4.87 -3.74
C GLU A 250 24.96 -5.67 -4.86
N ASN A 251 25.49 -6.85 -5.20
CA ASN A 251 24.89 -7.75 -6.19
C ASN A 251 23.49 -8.25 -5.77
N ASP A 252 23.23 -8.39 -4.46
CA ASP A 252 21.90 -8.76 -3.98
C ASP A 252 20.91 -7.60 -4.14
N LEU A 253 21.36 -6.35 -3.91
CA LEU A 253 20.55 -5.16 -4.13
C LEU A 253 20.21 -4.99 -5.62
N GLU A 254 21.17 -5.24 -6.52
CA GLU A 254 20.92 -5.24 -7.97
C GLU A 254 19.87 -6.30 -8.36
N ILE A 255 19.97 -7.53 -7.84
CA ILE A 255 18.99 -8.59 -8.09
C ILE A 255 17.59 -8.20 -7.59
N ILE A 256 17.50 -7.57 -6.42
CA ILE A 256 16.24 -7.07 -5.86
C ILE A 256 15.66 -5.97 -6.75
N PHE A 257 16.49 -5.01 -7.18
CA PHE A 257 16.07 -3.93 -8.07
C PHE A 257 15.58 -4.44 -9.43
N ASP A 258 16.26 -5.44 -10.00
CA ASP A 258 15.84 -6.10 -11.23
C ASP A 258 14.49 -6.82 -11.10
N GLN A 259 14.27 -7.52 -9.98
CA GLN A 259 12.96 -8.10 -9.68
C GLN A 259 11.88 -7.03 -9.56
N ILE A 260 12.14 -5.91 -8.87
CA ILE A 260 11.20 -4.78 -8.76
C ILE A 260 10.81 -4.25 -10.15
N LYS A 261 11.78 -4.06 -11.06
CA LYS A 261 11.51 -3.62 -12.44
C LYS A 261 10.58 -4.59 -13.18
N LEU A 262 10.82 -5.89 -13.07
CA LEU A 262 10.00 -6.92 -13.72
C LEU A 262 8.59 -6.97 -13.14
N ILE A 263 8.46 -6.89 -11.82
CA ILE A 263 7.18 -6.85 -11.12
C ILE A 263 6.37 -5.63 -11.56
N LEU A 264 6.98 -4.45 -11.56
CA LEU A 264 6.33 -3.21 -12.00
C LEU A 264 5.90 -3.29 -13.47
N ASN A 265 6.74 -3.85 -14.34
CA ASN A 265 6.40 -4.05 -15.75
C ASN A 265 5.10 -4.88 -15.91
N ASP A 266 5.04 -6.06 -15.26
CA ASP A 266 3.86 -6.93 -15.31
C ASP A 266 2.64 -6.29 -14.60
N CYS A 267 2.85 -5.56 -13.49
CA CYS A 267 1.78 -4.84 -12.78
C CYS A 267 1.11 -3.81 -13.69
N PHE A 268 1.88 -2.93 -14.33
CA PHE A 268 1.33 -1.94 -15.26
C PHE A 268 0.75 -2.59 -16.51
N GLU A 269 1.33 -3.69 -16.97
CA GLU A 269 0.76 -4.47 -18.06
C GLU A 269 -0.63 -5.00 -17.72
N SER A 270 -0.80 -5.56 -16.51
CA SER A 270 -2.06 -6.17 -16.04
C SER A 270 -3.25 -5.22 -16.11
N VAL A 271 -3.01 -3.91 -15.93
CA VAL A 271 -4.05 -2.88 -15.95
C VAL A 271 -4.10 -2.10 -17.27
N SER A 272 -3.05 -2.18 -18.09
CA SER A 272 -2.88 -1.32 -19.28
C SER A 272 -4.00 -1.39 -20.30
N ASN A 273 -4.69 -2.54 -20.40
CA ASN A 273 -5.80 -2.79 -21.33
C ASN A 273 -7.17 -2.82 -20.64
N GLU A 274 -7.22 -2.57 -19.34
CA GLU A 274 -8.44 -2.64 -18.53
C GLU A 274 -8.97 -1.21 -18.27
N VAL A 275 -9.65 -0.63 -19.26
CA VAL A 275 -10.02 0.81 -19.25
C VAL A 275 -10.88 1.22 -18.05
N ILE A 276 -11.70 0.30 -17.52
CA ILE A 276 -12.52 0.51 -16.32
C ILE A 276 -11.67 0.56 -15.04
N GLN A 277 -10.49 -0.06 -15.07
CA GLN A 277 -9.59 -0.23 -13.93
C GLN A 277 -8.48 0.83 -13.96
N PHE A 278 -7.93 1.11 -15.14
CA PHE A 278 -6.91 2.09 -15.36
C PHE A 278 -7.07 2.75 -16.75
N MET A 279 -7.31 4.05 -16.77
CA MET A 279 -7.47 4.83 -18.01
C MET A 279 -6.37 5.89 -18.09
N PRO A 280 -5.28 5.62 -18.83
CA PRO A 280 -4.24 6.60 -19.03
C PRO A 280 -4.74 7.74 -19.94
N LEU A 281 -4.21 8.95 -19.72
CA LEU A 281 -4.58 10.15 -20.45
C LEU A 281 -3.33 10.82 -21.02
N GLU A 282 -3.38 11.28 -22.26
CA GLU A 282 -2.27 11.94 -22.97
C GLU A 282 -1.64 13.10 -22.19
N ASN A 283 -2.49 13.89 -21.54
CA ASN A 283 -2.16 15.12 -20.85
C ASN A 283 -2.11 14.94 -19.33
N ALA A 284 -1.85 13.72 -18.85
CA ALA A 284 -1.68 13.42 -17.44
C ALA A 284 -0.31 12.82 -17.17
N PHE A 285 0.17 13.01 -15.96
CA PHE A 285 1.22 12.20 -15.36
C PHE A 285 0.80 11.88 -13.92
N GLU A 286 1.39 10.88 -13.29
CA GLU A 286 1.11 10.59 -11.88
C GLU A 286 2.33 9.97 -11.21
N LEU A 287 2.58 10.39 -9.97
CA LEU A 287 3.56 9.78 -9.07
C LEU A 287 2.86 8.79 -8.15
N PHE A 288 3.40 7.58 -8.09
CA PHE A 288 2.95 6.53 -7.20
C PHE A 288 4.08 6.12 -6.25
N GLY A 289 3.73 5.69 -5.04
CA GLY A 289 4.62 4.94 -4.15
C GLY A 289 4.25 3.47 -4.20
N PHE A 290 5.18 2.59 -4.54
CA PHE A 290 4.96 1.15 -4.50
C PHE A 290 5.77 0.54 -3.37
N ASP A 291 5.13 -0.34 -2.61
CA ASP A 291 5.73 -0.98 -1.45
C ASP A 291 6.04 -2.45 -1.73
N PHE A 292 7.27 -2.83 -1.42
CA PHE A 292 7.79 -4.17 -1.61
C PHE A 292 8.38 -4.72 -0.32
N LEU A 293 8.24 -6.03 -0.10
CA LEU A 293 8.94 -6.77 0.94
C LEU A 293 9.90 -7.75 0.30
N VAL A 294 11.05 -7.94 0.92
CA VAL A 294 12.04 -8.95 0.50
C VAL A 294 12.05 -10.06 1.53
N ASP A 295 12.05 -11.33 1.10
CA ASP A 295 12.22 -12.48 1.99
C ASP A 295 13.70 -12.82 2.23
N GLN A 296 13.95 -13.73 3.17
CA GLN A 296 15.31 -14.22 3.47
C GLN A 296 16.04 -14.87 2.29
N HIS A 297 15.29 -15.27 1.24
CA HIS A 297 15.82 -15.86 0.00
C HIS A 297 15.99 -14.82 -1.11
N LYS A 298 15.77 -13.53 -0.82
CA LYS A 298 15.86 -12.39 -1.73
C LYS A 298 14.78 -12.38 -2.82
N ASN A 299 13.67 -13.08 -2.60
CA ASN A 299 12.48 -12.94 -3.43
C ASN A 299 11.76 -11.63 -3.05
N VAL A 300 11.37 -10.87 -4.07
CA VAL A 300 10.63 -9.62 -3.88
C VAL A 300 9.13 -9.88 -3.97
N TYR A 301 8.39 -9.34 -3.00
CA TYR A 301 6.94 -9.38 -2.91
C TYR A 301 6.36 -7.98 -3.01
N PHE A 302 5.47 -7.75 -3.96
CA PHE A 302 4.70 -6.53 -4.07
C PHE A 302 3.54 -6.54 -3.08
N LEU A 303 3.43 -5.47 -2.29
CA LEU A 303 2.43 -5.34 -1.23
C LEU A 303 1.26 -4.46 -1.64
N GLU A 304 1.55 -3.23 -2.09
CA GLU A 304 0.54 -2.23 -2.41
C GLU A 304 1.10 -1.07 -3.26
N ALA A 305 0.20 -0.40 -3.96
CA ALA A 305 0.48 0.84 -4.68
C ALA A 305 -0.35 1.99 -4.10
N ASN A 306 0.33 3.09 -3.78
CA ASN A 306 -0.24 4.26 -3.15
C ASN A 306 -0.21 5.43 -4.15
N SER A 307 -1.39 5.97 -4.50
CA SER A 307 -1.47 7.28 -5.17
C SER A 307 -1.20 8.39 -4.16
N PHE A 308 -0.61 9.49 -4.63
CA PHE A 308 -0.21 10.60 -3.75
C PHE A 308 0.61 10.11 -2.55
N PRO A 309 1.74 9.43 -2.81
CA PRO A 309 2.54 8.84 -1.74
C PRO A 309 2.96 9.92 -0.74
N ASP A 310 2.94 9.57 0.54
CA ASP A 310 3.39 10.48 1.59
C ASP A 310 4.92 10.63 1.54
N PHE A 311 5.37 11.77 1.03
CA PHE A 311 6.79 12.11 0.95
C PHE A 311 7.40 12.47 2.31
N LYS A 312 6.58 12.81 3.32
CA LYS A 312 7.07 13.14 4.68
C LYS A 312 7.74 11.94 5.34
N GLN A 313 7.36 10.72 4.97
CA GLN A 313 7.99 9.49 5.45
C GLN A 313 9.50 9.42 5.14
N THR A 314 9.97 10.18 4.16
CA THR A 314 11.39 10.31 3.82
C THR A 314 12.20 10.99 4.92
N GLY A 315 11.53 11.83 5.72
CA GLY A 315 12.16 12.66 6.74
C GLY A 315 13.00 13.81 6.16
N ASP A 316 13.47 14.67 7.04
CA ASP A 316 14.18 15.90 6.64
C ASP A 316 15.57 15.58 6.07
N ARG A 317 16.20 14.50 6.56
CA ARG A 317 17.56 14.10 6.18
C ARG A 317 17.65 13.72 4.71
N LEU A 318 16.62 13.04 4.20
CA LEU A 318 16.56 12.54 2.83
C LEU A 318 15.68 13.42 1.92
N SER A 319 15.32 14.63 2.35
CA SER A 319 14.52 15.60 1.56
C SER A 319 15.09 15.92 0.17
N HIS A 320 16.41 15.80 0.00
CA HIS A 320 17.09 15.96 -1.29
C HIS A 320 16.66 14.90 -2.34
N VAL A 321 16.29 13.69 -1.89
CA VAL A 321 15.78 12.60 -2.74
C VAL A 321 14.45 13.03 -3.36
N ILE A 322 13.55 13.57 -2.53
CA ILE A 322 12.26 14.06 -2.98
C ILE A 322 12.42 15.28 -3.90
N SER A 323 13.34 16.18 -3.58
CA SER A 323 13.67 17.32 -4.43
C SER A 323 14.14 16.88 -5.82
N SER A 324 15.04 15.89 -5.88
CA SER A 324 15.53 15.30 -7.14
C SER A 324 14.44 14.54 -7.90
N LEU A 325 13.55 13.82 -7.20
CA LEU A 325 12.37 13.17 -7.78
C LEU A 325 11.48 14.20 -8.50
N PHE A 326 11.15 15.32 -7.85
CA PHE A 326 10.35 16.39 -8.45
C PHE A 326 11.05 17.09 -9.59
N GLU A 327 12.36 17.36 -9.48
CA GLU A 327 13.14 17.95 -10.57
C GLU A 327 13.11 17.05 -11.81
N GLY A 328 13.35 15.75 -11.64
CA GLY A 328 13.26 14.79 -12.73
C GLY A 328 11.84 14.63 -13.28
N THR A 329 10.82 14.69 -12.42
CA THR A 329 9.41 14.68 -12.85
C THR A 329 9.07 15.89 -13.72
N ILE A 330 9.55 17.08 -13.35
CA ILE A 330 9.38 18.29 -14.15
C ILE A 330 10.08 18.13 -15.50
N LYS A 331 11.34 17.67 -15.51
CA LYS A 331 12.11 17.49 -16.74
C LYS A 331 11.51 16.44 -17.69
N LEU A 332 10.95 15.35 -17.17
CA LEU A 332 10.44 14.23 -17.97
C LEU A 332 8.97 14.37 -18.36
N ALA A 333 8.12 14.87 -17.47
CA ALA A 333 6.68 14.93 -17.70
C ALA A 333 6.22 16.33 -18.09
N VAL A 334 6.64 17.36 -17.35
CA VAL A 334 6.05 18.70 -17.42
C VAL A 334 6.68 19.55 -18.52
N ALA A 335 8.01 19.66 -18.55
CA ALA A 335 8.72 20.49 -19.54
C ALA A 335 8.44 20.06 -20.99
N PRO A 336 8.39 18.75 -21.35
CA PRO A 336 8.09 18.34 -22.71
C PRO A 336 6.66 18.70 -23.15
N PHE A 337 5.70 18.74 -22.22
CA PHE A 337 4.33 19.16 -22.51
C PHE A 337 4.26 20.63 -22.95
N PHE A 338 5.04 21.52 -22.34
CA PHE A 338 5.05 22.95 -22.70
C PHE A 338 5.95 23.30 -23.88
N LYS A 339 6.89 22.43 -24.23
CA LYS A 339 7.84 22.65 -25.34
C LYS A 339 7.47 21.89 -26.62
N ASP A 340 6.37 21.14 -26.62
CA ASP A 340 5.99 20.19 -27.68
C ASP A 340 7.12 19.20 -28.04
N GLU A 341 7.91 18.81 -27.04
CA GLU A 341 9.02 17.87 -27.21
C GLU A 341 8.57 16.43 -26.97
N LYS A 342 9.14 15.48 -27.72
CA LYS A 342 8.94 14.05 -27.43
C LYS A 342 9.66 13.70 -26.14
N ILE A 343 8.92 13.15 -25.18
CA ILE A 343 9.51 12.58 -23.96
C ILE A 343 10.49 11.47 -24.35
N SER A 344 11.76 11.67 -24.00
CA SER A 344 12.84 10.71 -24.27
C SER A 344 12.60 9.39 -23.52
N SER A 345 12.93 8.26 -24.15
CA SER A 345 12.98 6.95 -23.48
C SER A 345 14.21 6.82 -22.58
N ASP A 346 15.27 7.53 -22.93
CA ASP A 346 16.58 7.43 -22.32
C ASP A 346 17.05 8.85 -22.01
N ASN A 347 16.93 9.24 -20.75
CA ASN A 347 17.74 10.33 -20.20
C ASN A 347 18.79 9.65 -19.33
N GLU A 348 19.98 9.42 -19.89
CA GLU A 348 21.14 8.91 -19.14
C GLU A 348 21.43 9.79 -17.91
N ASP A 349 21.11 11.08 -17.98
CA ASP A 349 21.22 12.07 -16.91
C ASP A 349 20.07 12.05 -15.88
N SER A 350 19.05 11.21 -16.05
CA SER A 350 17.93 11.12 -15.11
C SER A 350 18.05 9.90 -14.20
N ASN A 351 17.76 10.09 -12.91
CA ASN A 351 17.57 9.00 -11.94
C ASN A 351 16.30 8.18 -12.22
N PHE A 352 15.73 8.25 -13.42
CA PHE A 352 14.53 7.52 -13.82
C PHE A 352 14.90 6.46 -14.87
N CYS A 353 14.43 5.24 -14.65
CA CYS A 353 14.57 4.11 -15.57
C CYS A 353 13.21 3.81 -16.21
N LEU A 354 13.12 3.85 -17.55
CA LEU A 354 11.91 3.42 -18.24
C LEU A 354 11.71 1.91 -18.07
N ILE A 355 10.60 1.51 -17.45
CA ILE A 355 10.30 0.10 -17.15
C ILE A 355 9.12 -0.45 -17.95
N PHE A 356 8.20 0.41 -18.41
CA PHE A 356 7.05 -0.02 -19.22
C PHE A 356 6.65 1.06 -20.22
N ASN A 357 6.34 0.67 -21.46
CA ASN A 357 5.83 1.56 -22.49
C ASN A 357 4.77 0.85 -23.33
N LYS A 358 3.52 1.27 -23.18
CA LYS A 358 2.38 0.67 -23.88
C LYS A 358 2.52 0.70 -25.42
N TYR A 359 3.15 1.72 -26.00
CA TYR A 359 3.22 1.89 -27.47
C TYR A 359 4.24 1.01 -28.18
N ASN A 360 5.33 0.63 -27.50
CA ASN A 360 6.34 -0.23 -28.13
C ASN A 360 5.82 -1.65 -28.35
N LYS A 361 4.71 -2.03 -27.72
CA LYS A 361 4.13 -3.37 -27.81
C LYS A 361 3.32 -3.63 -29.09
N TYR A 362 2.78 -2.59 -29.72
CA TYR A 362 2.00 -2.70 -30.97
C TYR A 362 2.84 -2.51 -32.25
N LYS A 363 4.17 -2.46 -32.12
CA LYS A 363 5.12 -2.34 -33.24
C LYS A 363 5.76 -3.68 -33.66
N LYS A 364 5.27 -4.81 -33.15
CA LYS A 364 5.72 -6.15 -33.56
C LYS A 364 4.74 -6.79 -34.52
#